data_AF-A0A7X9B6J1-F1
#
_entry.id   AF-A0A7X9B6J1-F1
#
_cell.length_a   1.000
_cell.length_b   1.000
_cell.length_c   1.000
_cell.angle_alpha   90.00
_cell.angle_beta   90.00
_cell.angle_gamma   90.00
#
_symmetry.space_group_name_H-M   'P 1'
#
loop_
_entity.id
_entity.type
_entity.pdbx_description
1 polymer ?
#
loop_
_entity_poly.entity_id
_entity_poly.type
_entity_poly.pdbx_seq_one_letter_code
_entity_poly.pdbx_strand_id
1 'polypeptide(L)'
;RTIVAQAKKIDKPLRLVSSALNLSSFSLYNKQGFVPYCVYQDMEFTVPPDGYEVTLPATLRTREGTLADLDEIVALEREVSGIERPGDYEHFLSNPDGYWHVSVCDSMDGGIDAVMVSVNSPPTTMIGPGCARDAETGSAVLLAELNRFRNRSIVALIPCACRKMVDLGYQLGAKNKELHFTQIIGEIPKINGWAFPTFMPETG
;
A
#
# COMPACT_ATOMS: atom_id res chain seq x y z
N ARG A 1 8.44 -4.19 26.41
CA ARG A 1 9.70 -4.95 26.27
C ARG A 1 9.58 -5.92 25.10
N THR A 2 9.92 -5.55 23.87
CA THR A 2 9.44 -4.45 23.00
C THR A 2 9.79 -4.99 21.62
N ILE A 3 8.87 -5.05 20.66
CA ILE A 3 8.96 -5.78 19.37
C ILE A 3 10.36 -5.88 18.72
N VAL A 4 11.19 -4.85 18.84
CA VAL A 4 12.64 -4.82 18.50
C VAL A 4 13.44 -6.00 19.07
N ALA A 5 13.32 -6.31 20.36
CA ALA A 5 14.07 -7.39 21.00
C ALA A 5 13.65 -8.77 20.47
N GLN A 6 12.36 -8.92 20.12
CA GLN A 6 11.85 -10.14 19.51
C GLN A 6 12.38 -10.28 18.08
N ALA A 7 12.29 -9.24 17.26
CA ALA A 7 12.82 -9.23 15.90
C ALA A 7 14.31 -9.63 15.86
N LYS A 8 15.12 -9.06 16.78
CA LYS A 8 16.53 -9.45 16.95
C LYS A 8 16.71 -10.91 17.37
N LYS A 9 15.86 -11.43 18.26
CA LYS A 9 15.93 -12.82 18.73
C LYS A 9 15.67 -13.82 17.60
N ILE A 10 14.79 -13.47 16.67
CA ILE A 10 14.40 -14.33 15.53
C ILE A 10 15.12 -13.97 14.23
N ASP A 11 16.11 -13.07 14.30
CA ASP A 11 16.89 -12.56 13.17
C ASP A 11 16.04 -12.11 11.97
N LYS A 12 14.93 -11.41 12.26
CA LYS A 12 14.07 -10.82 11.24
C LYS A 12 14.25 -9.29 11.19
N PRO A 13 14.21 -8.69 9.99
CA PRO A 13 14.13 -7.24 9.88
C PRO A 13 12.84 -6.73 10.51
N LEU A 14 12.90 -5.54 11.11
CA LEU A 14 11.74 -4.86 11.66
C LEU A 14 11.51 -3.55 10.91
N ARG A 15 10.32 -3.39 10.33
CA ARG A 15 9.93 -2.22 9.55
C ARG A 15 8.87 -1.41 10.28
N LEU A 16 8.84 -0.11 10.01
CA LEU A 16 7.74 0.77 10.39
C LEU A 16 7.54 1.85 9.34
N VAL A 17 6.33 2.39 9.28
CA VAL A 17 6.01 3.61 8.56
C VAL A 17 5.64 4.68 9.57
N SER A 18 6.20 5.88 9.44
CA SER A 18 5.90 6.99 10.33
C SER A 18 5.92 8.33 9.64
N SER A 19 5.13 9.26 10.18
CA SER A 19 5.10 10.67 9.80
C SER A 19 6.50 11.29 9.81
N ALA A 20 6.86 11.97 8.71
CA ALA A 20 8.07 12.78 8.61
C ALA A 20 7.95 14.11 9.37
N LEU A 21 6.74 14.53 9.75
CA LEU A 21 6.50 15.74 10.55
C LEU A 21 6.67 15.49 12.06
N ASN A 22 6.56 14.24 12.50
CA ASN A 22 6.77 13.85 13.89
C ASN A 22 8.25 13.60 14.21
N LEU A 23 9.01 14.69 14.40
CA LEU A 23 10.45 14.64 14.69
C LEU A 23 10.79 13.90 16.00
N SER A 24 9.88 13.88 16.97
CA SER A 24 10.06 13.14 18.21
C SER A 24 10.06 11.62 17.96
N SER A 25 9.12 11.12 17.17
CA SER A 25 9.06 9.71 16.77
C SER A 25 10.25 9.35 15.89
N PHE A 26 10.59 10.20 14.90
CA PHE A 26 11.77 10.00 14.08
C PHE A 26 13.06 9.86 14.92
N SER A 27 13.26 10.78 15.88
CA SER A 27 14.42 10.76 16.79
C SER A 27 14.42 9.51 17.68
N LEU A 28 13.25 9.08 18.16
CA LEU A 28 13.10 7.87 18.96
C LEU A 28 13.52 6.64 18.15
N TYR A 29 13.01 6.48 16.93
CA TYR A 29 13.32 5.34 16.07
C TYR A 29 14.79 5.35 15.64
N ASN A 30 15.33 6.51 15.30
CA ASN A 30 16.75 6.64 14.93
C ASN A 30 17.67 6.21 16.08
N LYS A 31 17.38 6.61 17.34
CA LYS A 31 18.12 6.16 18.53
C LYS A 31 18.04 4.64 18.76
N GLN A 32 16.98 3.99 18.27
CA GLN A 32 16.83 2.52 18.32
C GLN A 32 17.52 1.80 17.14
N GLY A 33 18.11 2.54 16.20
CA GLY A 33 18.84 2.01 15.05
C GLY A 33 18.01 1.91 13.77
N PHE A 34 16.80 2.47 13.71
CA PHE A 34 16.02 2.51 12.48
C PHE A 34 16.63 3.48 11.47
N VAL A 35 16.78 3.02 10.23
CA VAL A 35 17.24 3.84 9.09
C VAL A 35 16.11 4.00 8.07
N PRO A 36 15.77 5.23 7.63
CA PRO A 36 14.83 5.46 6.54
C PRO A 36 15.36 4.89 5.22
N TYR A 37 14.51 4.21 4.45
CA TYR A 37 14.88 3.67 3.14
C TYR A 37 13.88 3.99 2.03
N CYS A 38 12.68 4.48 2.36
CA CYS A 38 11.69 4.91 1.39
C CYS A 38 10.89 6.11 1.93
N VAL A 39 10.45 6.98 1.03
CA VAL A 39 9.61 8.15 1.32
C VAL A 39 8.30 8.02 0.56
N TYR A 40 7.19 8.33 1.22
CA TYR A 40 5.85 8.33 0.66
C TYR A 40 5.22 9.71 0.78
N GLN A 41 4.46 10.08 -0.23
CA GLN A 41 3.54 11.20 -0.20
C GLN A 41 2.17 10.68 0.27
N ASP A 42 1.66 11.24 1.35
CA ASP A 42 0.27 11.04 1.74
C ASP A 42 -0.61 11.97 0.94
N MET A 43 -1.23 11.42 -0.10
CA MET A 43 -2.02 12.19 -1.05
C MET A 43 -3.51 12.02 -0.74
N GLU A 44 -4.20 13.14 -0.53
CA GLU A 44 -5.66 13.17 -0.45
C GLU A 44 -6.24 13.37 -1.85
N PHE A 45 -7.16 12.48 -2.22
CA PHE A 45 -7.93 12.49 -3.45
C PHE A 45 -9.37 12.89 -3.13
N THR A 46 -9.94 13.84 -3.87
CA THR A 46 -11.38 14.12 -3.83
C THR A 46 -12.02 13.46 -5.05
N VAL A 47 -12.67 12.33 -4.84
CA VAL A 47 -13.22 11.53 -5.94
C VAL A 47 -14.52 12.16 -6.46
N PRO A 48 -14.64 12.42 -7.77
CA PRO A 48 -15.86 12.99 -8.35
C PRO A 48 -17.09 12.11 -8.14
N PRO A 49 -18.31 12.66 -8.31
CA PRO A 49 -19.55 11.91 -8.20
C PRO A 49 -19.62 10.68 -9.11
N ASP A 50 -19.11 10.81 -10.33
CA ASP A 50 -19.12 9.75 -11.34
C ASP A 50 -17.84 8.88 -11.28
N GLY A 51 -16.93 9.21 -10.36
CA GLY A 51 -15.57 8.69 -10.35
C GLY A 51 -14.67 9.43 -11.33
N TYR A 52 -13.42 8.99 -11.44
CA TYR A 52 -12.46 9.47 -12.41
C TYR A 52 -12.66 8.78 -13.77
N GLU A 53 -12.91 9.57 -14.81
CA GLU A 53 -13.01 9.12 -16.21
C GLU A 53 -11.62 8.97 -16.88
N VAL A 54 -10.67 8.38 -16.16
CA VAL A 54 -9.33 8.07 -16.70
C VAL A 54 -9.30 6.58 -17.06
N THR A 55 -8.76 6.25 -18.23
CA THR A 55 -8.49 4.86 -18.61
C THR A 55 -7.00 4.66 -18.73
N LEU A 56 -6.47 3.66 -18.03
CA LEU A 56 -5.07 3.25 -18.12
C LEU A 56 -5.00 1.92 -18.87
N PRO A 57 -3.87 1.60 -19.55
CA PRO A 57 -3.74 0.34 -20.29
C PRO A 57 -4.05 -0.90 -19.45
N ALA A 58 -3.58 -0.93 -18.19
CA ALA A 58 -3.80 -2.04 -17.27
C ALA A 58 -5.22 -2.10 -16.66
N THR A 59 -6.05 -1.05 -16.80
CA THR A 59 -7.43 -1.02 -16.25
C THR A 59 -8.29 -2.18 -16.78
N LEU A 60 -8.07 -2.63 -18.01
CA LEU A 60 -8.83 -3.75 -18.60
C LEU A 60 -8.53 -5.11 -17.95
N ARG A 61 -7.41 -5.22 -17.23
CA ARG A 61 -7.00 -6.41 -16.46
C ARG A 61 -7.26 -6.24 -14.97
N THR A 62 -7.79 -5.10 -14.55
CA THR A 62 -8.10 -4.85 -13.15
C THR A 62 -9.50 -5.35 -12.83
N ARG A 63 -9.59 -6.17 -11.79
CA ARG A 63 -10.84 -6.77 -11.30
C ARG A 63 -10.86 -6.81 -9.78
N GLU A 64 -12.03 -7.12 -9.22
CA GLU A 64 -12.17 -7.44 -7.81
C GLU A 64 -11.37 -8.72 -7.48
N GLY A 65 -10.61 -8.67 -6.39
CA GLY A 65 -9.89 -9.80 -5.84
C GLY A 65 -10.82 -10.72 -5.06
N THR A 66 -10.51 -12.00 -5.06
CA THR A 66 -11.29 -13.06 -4.42
C THR A 66 -10.38 -13.94 -3.56
N LEU A 67 -10.96 -14.78 -2.69
CA LEU A 67 -10.15 -15.72 -1.90
C LEU A 67 -9.32 -16.70 -2.76
N ALA A 68 -9.69 -16.93 -4.02
CA ALA A 68 -8.90 -17.74 -4.94
C ALA A 68 -7.57 -17.08 -5.33
N ASP A 69 -7.46 -15.76 -5.17
CA ASP A 69 -6.28 -14.96 -5.51
C ASP A 69 -5.25 -14.90 -4.36
N LEU A 70 -5.58 -15.44 -3.18
CA LEU A 70 -4.80 -15.26 -1.95
C LEU A 70 -3.33 -15.68 -2.12
N ASP A 71 -3.10 -16.89 -2.63
CA ASP A 71 -1.74 -17.42 -2.79
C ASP A 71 -0.90 -16.58 -3.75
N GLU A 72 -1.51 -16.08 -4.83
CA GLU A 72 -0.82 -15.25 -5.82
C GLU A 72 -0.55 -13.83 -5.30
N ILE A 73 -1.47 -13.26 -4.52
CA ILE A 73 -1.28 -11.97 -3.83
C ILE A 73 -0.11 -12.07 -2.83
N VAL A 74 -0.07 -13.14 -2.05
CA VAL A 74 0.99 -13.38 -1.06
C VAL A 74 2.34 -13.58 -1.74
N ALA A 75 2.38 -14.35 -2.83
CA ALA A 75 3.57 -14.52 -3.64
C ALA A 75 4.07 -13.19 -4.23
N LEU A 76 3.17 -12.36 -4.75
CA LEU A 76 3.47 -11.03 -5.26
C LEU A 76 4.07 -10.12 -4.17
N GLU A 77 3.47 -10.09 -2.97
CA GLU A 77 3.97 -9.23 -1.89
C GLU A 77 5.39 -9.62 -1.47
N ARG A 78 5.64 -10.93 -1.40
CA ARG A 78 6.98 -11.45 -1.10
C ARG A 78 7.99 -11.10 -2.18
N GLU A 79 7.61 -11.20 -3.45
CA GLU A 79 8.45 -10.82 -4.60
C GLU A 79 8.81 -9.33 -4.58
N VAL A 80 7.80 -8.47 -4.39
CA VAL A 80 7.92 -7.00 -4.50
C VAL A 80 8.58 -6.40 -3.27
N SER A 81 8.19 -6.84 -2.07
CA SER A 81 8.53 -6.17 -0.81
C SER A 81 9.32 -7.03 0.18
N GLY A 82 9.45 -8.34 -0.07
CA GLY A 82 10.17 -9.27 0.80
C GLY A 82 9.47 -9.55 2.13
N ILE A 83 8.16 -9.29 2.23
CA ILE A 83 7.29 -9.69 3.36
C ILE A 83 6.09 -10.46 2.82
N GLU A 84 5.40 -11.18 3.69
CA GLU A 84 4.15 -11.86 3.39
C GLU A 84 3.23 -11.77 4.60
N ARG A 85 1.96 -11.43 4.38
CA ARG A 85 0.90 -11.39 5.41
C ARG A 85 -0.37 -12.10 4.94
N PRO A 86 -0.34 -13.44 4.79
CA PRO A 86 -1.48 -14.20 4.27
C PRO A 86 -2.76 -13.99 5.10
N GLY A 87 -2.64 -13.90 6.43
CA GLY A 87 -3.80 -13.68 7.30
C GLY A 87 -4.48 -12.31 7.12
N ASP A 88 -3.69 -11.26 6.86
CA ASP A 88 -4.24 -9.93 6.59
C ASP A 88 -5.01 -9.94 5.25
N TYR A 89 -4.42 -10.51 4.19
CA TYR A 89 -5.08 -10.61 2.88
C TYR A 89 -6.32 -11.51 2.91
N GLU A 90 -6.27 -12.65 3.59
CA GLU A 90 -7.44 -13.51 3.79
C GLU A 90 -8.58 -12.76 4.47
N HIS A 91 -8.27 -11.95 5.50
CA HIS A 91 -9.27 -11.11 6.17
C HIS A 91 -9.86 -10.05 5.21
N PHE A 92 -9.03 -9.37 4.43
CA PHE A 92 -9.51 -8.35 3.47
C PHE A 92 -10.38 -8.97 2.37
N LEU A 93 -10.00 -10.14 1.85
CA LEU A 93 -10.71 -10.85 0.79
C LEU A 93 -12.00 -11.49 1.28
N SER A 94 -12.03 -12.02 2.51
CA SER A 94 -13.26 -12.56 3.11
C SER A 94 -14.23 -11.46 3.55
N ASN A 95 -13.71 -10.28 3.88
CA ASN A 95 -14.46 -9.07 4.21
C ASN A 95 -15.66 -9.30 5.16
N PRO A 96 -15.46 -9.93 6.32
CA PRO A 96 -16.57 -10.36 7.17
C PRO A 96 -17.44 -9.19 7.67
N ASP A 97 -16.83 -8.01 7.85
CA ASP A 97 -17.50 -6.80 8.34
C ASP A 97 -18.05 -5.90 7.22
N GLY A 98 -17.77 -6.23 5.95
CA GLY A 98 -18.24 -5.47 4.79
C GLY A 98 -17.54 -4.13 4.55
N TYR A 99 -16.44 -3.84 5.25
CA TYR A 99 -15.70 -2.57 5.14
C TYR A 99 -14.52 -2.61 4.17
N TRP A 100 -14.05 -3.80 3.80
CA TRP A 100 -12.88 -3.98 2.96
C TRP A 100 -13.25 -4.12 1.49
N HIS A 101 -12.29 -3.80 0.63
CA HIS A 101 -12.30 -4.20 -0.77
C HIS A 101 -10.88 -4.45 -1.24
N VAL A 102 -10.73 -5.35 -2.21
CA VAL A 102 -9.44 -5.67 -2.82
C VAL A 102 -9.59 -5.62 -4.33
N SER A 103 -8.74 -4.83 -5.00
CA SER A 103 -8.56 -4.87 -6.45
C SER A 103 -7.26 -5.59 -6.78
N VAL A 104 -7.30 -6.44 -7.81
CA VAL A 104 -6.12 -7.08 -8.39
C VAL A 104 -5.99 -6.73 -9.86
N CYS A 105 -4.77 -6.74 -10.39
CA CYS A 105 -4.50 -6.64 -11.82
C CYS A 105 -3.86 -7.95 -12.30
N ASP A 106 -4.57 -8.68 -13.15
CA ASP A 106 -4.10 -9.96 -13.70
C ASP A 106 -2.89 -9.76 -14.60
N SER A 107 -1.88 -10.61 -14.50
CA SER A 107 -0.73 -10.59 -15.38
C SER A 107 -1.06 -11.07 -16.79
N MET A 108 -0.33 -10.58 -17.79
CA MET A 108 -0.43 -11.09 -19.16
C MET A 108 0.10 -12.53 -19.29
N ASP A 109 1.02 -12.92 -18.41
CA ASP A 109 1.68 -14.24 -18.41
C ASP A 109 1.06 -15.21 -17.39
N GLY A 110 -0.08 -14.83 -16.79
CA GLY A 110 -0.72 -15.53 -15.68
C GLY A 110 -0.23 -15.08 -14.30
N GLY A 111 -1.09 -15.21 -13.29
CA GLY A 111 -0.84 -14.66 -11.97
C GLY A 111 -1.35 -13.22 -11.80
N ILE A 112 -0.89 -12.54 -10.75
CA ILE A 112 -1.25 -11.15 -10.42
C ILE A 112 -0.02 -10.25 -10.48
N ASP A 113 -0.13 -9.10 -11.16
CA ASP A 113 0.93 -8.08 -11.24
C ASP A 113 0.78 -6.98 -10.18
N ALA A 114 -0.44 -6.74 -9.69
CA ALA A 114 -0.70 -5.72 -8.67
C ALA A 114 -1.91 -6.07 -7.81
N VAL A 115 -1.86 -5.64 -6.55
CA VAL A 115 -2.96 -5.71 -5.58
C VAL A 115 -3.05 -4.38 -4.83
N MET A 116 -4.27 -3.92 -4.57
CA MET A 116 -4.54 -2.79 -3.70
C MET A 116 -5.78 -3.08 -2.87
N VAL A 117 -5.70 -2.79 -1.58
CA VAL A 117 -6.80 -2.91 -0.63
C VAL A 117 -7.34 -1.51 -0.35
N SER A 118 -8.60 -1.40 0.05
CA SER A 118 -9.11 -0.22 0.71
C SER A 118 -10.03 -0.59 1.87
N VAL A 119 -10.20 0.37 2.79
CA VAL A 119 -11.12 0.26 3.91
C VAL A 119 -12.06 1.44 3.93
N ASN A 120 -13.33 1.16 4.19
CA ASN A 120 -14.40 2.13 4.35
C ASN A 120 -15.16 1.89 5.66
N SER A 121 -14.49 2.10 6.78
CA SER A 121 -15.10 1.97 8.11
C SER A 121 -15.37 3.36 8.72
N PRO A 122 -16.33 3.52 9.65
CA PRO A 122 -16.54 4.79 10.35
C PRO A 122 -15.27 5.40 11.00
N PRO A 123 -14.38 4.62 11.65
CA PRO A 123 -13.16 5.18 12.24
C PRO A 123 -12.02 5.38 11.23
N THR A 124 -12.05 4.74 10.05
CA THR A 124 -10.92 4.74 9.11
C THR A 124 -11.40 4.53 7.68
N THR A 125 -11.08 5.51 6.82
CA THR A 125 -11.29 5.46 5.36
C THR A 125 -9.97 5.77 4.66
N MET A 126 -9.35 4.76 4.05
CA MET A 126 -8.06 4.91 3.37
C MET A 126 -7.81 3.80 2.36
N ILE A 127 -6.86 4.04 1.46
CA ILE A 127 -6.32 3.05 0.52
C ILE A 127 -5.03 2.45 1.09
N GLY A 128 -4.91 1.14 0.90
CA GLY A 128 -3.82 0.27 1.27
C GLY A 128 -4.27 -0.86 2.21
N PRO A 129 -3.44 -1.90 2.40
CA PRO A 129 -2.11 -2.02 1.81
C PRO A 129 -2.17 -2.41 0.33
N GLY A 130 -1.03 -2.43 -0.34
CA GLY A 130 -0.92 -2.93 -1.71
C GLY A 130 0.51 -3.17 -2.14
N CYS A 131 0.67 -3.81 -3.29
CA CYS A 131 1.95 -3.90 -3.99
C CYS A 131 1.74 -4.10 -5.50
N ALA A 132 2.74 -3.73 -6.30
CA ALA A 132 2.71 -3.89 -7.75
C ALA A 132 4.13 -4.13 -8.30
N ARG A 133 4.26 -4.98 -9.32
CA ARG A 133 5.54 -5.19 -10.03
C ARG A 133 6.01 -3.93 -10.75
N ASP A 134 5.07 -3.14 -11.26
CA ASP A 134 5.36 -1.95 -12.03
C ASP A 134 4.35 -0.82 -11.76
N ALA A 135 4.68 0.37 -12.24
CA ALA A 135 3.89 1.57 -11.98
C ALA A 135 2.58 1.62 -12.78
N GLU A 136 2.47 0.91 -13.90
CA GLU A 136 1.24 0.84 -14.69
C GLU A 136 0.16 0.04 -13.99
N THR A 137 0.50 -1.18 -13.57
CA THR A 137 -0.41 -2.08 -12.87
C THR A 137 -0.77 -1.50 -11.49
N GLY A 138 0.20 -0.92 -10.78
CA GLY A 138 -0.02 -0.16 -9.54
C GLY A 138 -0.95 1.05 -9.71
N SER A 139 -0.81 1.80 -10.80
CA SER A 139 -1.71 2.92 -11.12
C SER A 139 -3.15 2.46 -11.39
N ALA A 140 -3.31 1.31 -12.05
CA ALA A 140 -4.63 0.77 -12.39
C ALA A 140 -5.39 0.28 -11.15
N VAL A 141 -4.74 -0.45 -10.23
CA VAL A 141 -5.38 -0.86 -8.97
C VAL A 141 -5.65 0.32 -8.04
N LEU A 142 -4.78 1.34 -8.01
CA LEU A 142 -5.05 2.59 -7.28
C LEU A 142 -6.31 3.28 -7.82
N LEU A 143 -6.41 3.44 -9.14
CA LEU A 143 -7.56 4.07 -9.79
C LEU A 143 -8.86 3.29 -9.54
N ALA A 144 -8.80 1.96 -9.59
CA ALA A 144 -9.93 1.10 -9.29
C ALA A 144 -10.42 1.30 -7.83
N GLU A 145 -9.52 1.31 -6.85
CA GLU A 145 -9.87 1.59 -5.46
C GLU A 145 -10.44 2.99 -5.28
N LEU A 146 -9.81 4.03 -5.84
CA LEU A 146 -10.32 5.41 -5.77
C LEU A 146 -11.76 5.51 -6.27
N ASN A 147 -12.08 4.87 -7.40
CA ASN A 147 -13.41 4.93 -8.01
C ASN A 147 -14.53 4.25 -7.20
N ARG A 148 -14.20 3.55 -6.11
CA ARG A 148 -15.18 3.06 -5.13
C ARG A 148 -15.64 4.12 -4.14
N PHE A 149 -14.86 5.18 -3.97
CA PHE A 149 -15.11 6.25 -2.99
C PHE A 149 -15.71 7.49 -3.63
N ARG A 150 -16.61 7.34 -4.61
CA ARG A 150 -17.30 8.45 -5.27
C ARG A 150 -17.93 9.41 -4.26
N ASN A 151 -17.82 10.71 -4.54
CA ASN A 151 -18.25 11.79 -3.63
C ASN A 151 -17.56 11.80 -2.26
N ARG A 152 -16.36 11.23 -2.14
CA ARG A 152 -15.60 11.22 -0.87
C ARG A 152 -14.16 11.68 -1.08
N SER A 153 -13.57 12.13 0.02
CA SER A 153 -12.12 12.28 0.11
C SER A 153 -11.50 11.03 0.70
N ILE A 154 -10.41 10.57 0.12
CA ILE A 154 -9.66 9.41 0.61
C ILE A 154 -8.16 9.63 0.45
N VAL A 155 -7.38 9.03 1.35
CA VAL A 155 -5.92 9.14 1.36
C VAL A 155 -5.26 7.86 0.88
N ALA A 156 -4.12 8.01 0.22
CA ALA A 156 -3.24 6.91 -0.16
C ALA A 156 -1.77 7.33 -0.02
N LEU A 157 -0.93 6.41 0.48
CA LEU A 157 0.52 6.59 0.53
C LEU A 157 1.13 6.20 -0.83
N ILE A 158 1.61 7.20 -1.58
CA ILE A 158 2.23 6.99 -2.89
C ILE A 158 3.77 7.07 -2.75
N PRO A 159 4.53 6.05 -3.19
CA PRO A 159 5.99 6.11 -3.15
C PRO A 159 6.52 7.32 -3.93
N CYS A 160 7.31 8.18 -3.29
CA CYS A 160 7.84 9.39 -3.92
C CYS A 160 8.70 9.11 -5.17
N ALA A 161 9.36 7.95 -5.20
CA ALA A 161 10.19 7.52 -6.32
C ALA A 161 9.37 7.04 -7.52
N CYS A 162 8.08 6.71 -7.36
CA CYS A 162 7.22 6.26 -8.44
C CYS A 162 6.60 7.43 -9.20
N ARG A 163 7.39 8.05 -10.09
CA ARG A 163 6.97 9.28 -10.78
C ARG A 163 5.65 9.14 -11.54
N LYS A 164 5.43 8.01 -12.23
CA LYS A 164 4.18 7.74 -12.98
C LYS A 164 2.94 7.80 -12.08
N MET A 165 3.02 7.27 -10.85
CA MET A 165 1.90 7.30 -9.91
C MET A 165 1.73 8.65 -9.22
N VAL A 166 2.84 9.33 -8.92
CA VAL A 166 2.80 10.71 -8.41
C VAL A 166 2.14 11.64 -9.43
N ASP A 167 2.50 11.51 -10.70
CA ASP A 167 1.90 12.28 -11.81
C ASP A 167 0.42 11.98 -11.97
N LEU A 168 0.02 10.70 -11.90
CA LEU A 168 -1.38 10.32 -11.88
C LEU A 168 -2.11 10.99 -10.70
N GLY A 169 -1.53 10.96 -9.50
CA GLY A 169 -2.09 11.62 -8.33
C GLY A 169 -2.43 13.09 -8.59
N TYR A 170 -1.46 13.86 -9.09
CA TYR A 170 -1.70 15.26 -9.43
C TYR A 170 -2.66 15.46 -10.61
N GLN A 171 -2.63 14.59 -11.62
CA GLN A 171 -3.60 14.62 -12.72
C GLN A 171 -5.04 14.43 -12.24
N LEU A 172 -5.23 13.59 -11.21
CA LEU A 172 -6.51 13.36 -10.54
C LEU A 172 -6.86 14.47 -9.52
N GLY A 173 -6.04 15.53 -9.41
CA GLY A 173 -6.27 16.67 -8.53
C GLY A 173 -5.89 16.43 -7.06
N ALA A 174 -5.15 15.36 -6.76
CA ALA A 174 -4.75 15.04 -5.40
C ALA A 174 -3.80 16.08 -4.81
N LYS A 175 -3.83 16.20 -3.47
CA LYS A 175 -2.99 17.13 -2.71
C LYS A 175 -2.22 16.40 -1.63
N ASN A 176 -0.94 16.71 -1.50
CA ASN A 176 -0.14 16.21 -0.38
C ASN A 176 -0.66 16.78 0.95
N LYS A 177 -0.85 15.89 1.92
CA LYS A 177 -1.13 16.22 3.31
C LYS A 177 0.11 16.13 4.17
N GLU A 178 0.91 15.09 3.92
CA GLU A 178 2.05 14.75 4.74
C GLU A 178 3.07 13.94 3.95
N LEU A 179 4.29 13.83 4.48
CA LEU A 179 5.30 12.89 4.04
C LEU A 179 5.49 11.81 5.08
N HIS A 180 5.75 10.59 4.64
CA HIS A 180 6.00 9.44 5.50
C HIS A 180 7.31 8.76 5.14
N PHE A 181 8.01 8.26 6.15
CA PHE A 181 9.18 7.42 5.98
C PHE A 181 8.84 5.98 6.30
N THR A 182 9.24 5.05 5.43
CA THR A 182 9.45 3.67 5.87
C THR A 182 10.88 3.52 6.37
N GLN A 183 11.01 2.99 7.58
CA GLN A 183 12.26 2.81 8.28
C GLN A 183 12.44 1.35 8.67
N ILE A 184 13.71 0.91 8.80
CA ILE A 184 14.02 -0.49 9.10
C ILE A 184 15.18 -0.63 10.11
N ILE A 185 15.11 -1.67 10.94
CA ILE A 185 16.25 -2.28 11.62
C ILE A 185 16.55 -3.60 10.90
N GLY A 186 17.80 -3.81 10.48
CA GLY A 186 18.22 -4.98 9.72
C GLY A 186 18.52 -4.65 8.26
N GLU A 187 18.62 -5.66 7.42
CA GLU A 187 18.89 -5.51 5.99
C GLU A 187 17.68 -4.92 5.27
N ILE A 188 17.91 -3.89 4.45
CA ILE A 188 16.88 -3.36 3.55
C ILE A 188 16.59 -4.43 2.49
N PRO A 189 15.33 -4.91 2.37
CA PRO A 189 14.99 -5.88 1.33
C PRO A 189 15.27 -5.29 -0.06
N LYS A 190 15.59 -6.16 -1.01
CA LYS A 190 15.51 -5.76 -2.42
C LYS A 190 14.05 -5.54 -2.79
N ILE A 191 13.65 -4.30 -3.00
CA ILE A 191 12.32 -3.94 -3.47
C ILE A 191 12.27 -4.08 -5.00
N ASN A 192 11.47 -5.02 -5.51
CA ASN A 192 11.34 -5.33 -6.94
C ASN A 192 10.00 -4.83 -7.49
N GLY A 193 9.68 -3.57 -7.26
CA GLY A 193 8.40 -2.97 -7.66
C GLY A 193 8.01 -1.82 -6.74
N TRP A 194 6.72 -1.66 -6.49
CA TRP A 194 6.15 -0.62 -5.65
C TRP A 194 5.32 -1.23 -4.53
N ALA A 195 5.62 -0.89 -3.29
CA ALA A 195 4.82 -1.24 -2.12
C ALA A 195 3.99 -0.04 -1.67
N PHE A 196 2.80 -0.30 -1.14
CA PHE A 196 1.86 0.71 -0.62
C PHE A 196 1.52 0.31 0.81
N PRO A 197 2.19 0.90 1.82
CA PRO A 197 1.91 0.57 3.21
C PRO A 197 0.58 1.18 3.67
N THR A 198 0.09 0.75 4.83
CA THR A 198 -0.99 1.45 5.55
C THR A 198 -0.54 2.00 6.89
N PHE A 199 -1.40 2.82 7.48
CA PHE A 199 -1.29 3.27 8.86
C PHE A 199 -1.75 2.23 9.89
N MET A 200 -2.30 1.10 9.45
CA MET A 200 -2.71 0.05 10.36
C MET A 200 -1.50 -0.77 10.80
N PRO A 201 -1.49 -1.28 12.05
CA PRO A 201 -0.48 -2.23 12.49
C PRO A 201 -0.47 -3.43 11.53
N GLU A 202 0.60 -3.58 10.79
CA GLU A 202 0.81 -4.72 9.89
C GLU A 202 1.25 -5.92 10.74
N THR A 203 0.62 -7.08 10.55
CA THR A 203 1.14 -8.33 11.13
C THR A 203 2.12 -8.96 10.14
N GLY A 204 3.35 -9.23 10.58
CA GLY A 204 4.43 -9.82 9.76
C GLY A 204 5.38 -10.67 10.58
#